data_AF-A0A7X7VE98-F1
#
_entry.id   AF-A0A7X7VE98-F1
#
_cell.length_a   1.000
_cell.length_b   1.000
_cell.length_c   1.000
_cell.angle_alpha   90.00
_cell.angle_beta   90.00
_cell.angle_gamma   90.00
#
_symmetry.space_group_name_H-M   'P 1'
#
loop_
_entity.id
_entity.type
_entity.pdbx_description
1 polymer ?
#
loop_
_entity_poly.entity_id
_entity_poly.type
_entity_poly.pdbx_seq_one_letter_code
_entity_poly.pdbx_strand_id
1 'polypeptide(L)'
;MAEGSTRTVRALLAGALLLLGLSPGAAAPGRPPGGGPGWWSVRLTVSVEGAYRLGDGPGTGSKAVTGTYAYRARWEGRLEPDQDDFLLVHLKTEVLEWRLSERTESGDRMTLVETTDVPAPDLCLNYVLRDGKTVEFDFGLEGAVPVPLLNAAAGLRLTLPRTATTPEGFAGGGYDAGLTKGSNRVVLPAGDLGRRRAERAFSWEWETAGPQSGVPLGPPERHEVKAVVALAMR
;
A
#
# COMPACT_ATOMS: atom_id res chain seq x y z
N MET A 1 60.76 -34.82 8.53
CA MET A 1 60.05 -35.67 9.50
C MET A 1 59.03 -36.48 8.74
N ALA A 2 59.29 -37.77 8.66
CA ALA A 2 58.45 -38.78 8.03
C ALA A 2 57.55 -39.43 9.09
N GLU A 3 56.79 -40.43 8.64
CA GLU A 3 55.80 -41.28 9.34
C GLU A 3 54.36 -40.74 9.18
N GLY A 4 53.43 -41.42 8.53
CA GLY A 4 53.38 -42.81 8.12
C GLY A 4 52.05 -43.41 8.60
N SER A 5 51.34 -44.10 7.72
CA SER A 5 50.61 -45.35 7.99
C SER A 5 49.37 -45.48 7.09
N THR A 6 49.60 -46.18 5.98
CA THR A 6 48.60 -46.94 5.22
C THR A 6 47.98 -48.06 6.06
N ARG A 7 46.67 -48.31 5.90
CA ARG A 7 46.11 -49.67 5.88
C ARG A 7 44.71 -49.70 5.24
N THR A 8 44.68 -50.31 4.07
CA THR A 8 43.57 -50.98 3.38
C THR A 8 43.05 -52.16 4.22
N VAL A 9 41.74 -52.47 4.14
CA VAL A 9 41.20 -53.82 3.84
C VAL A 9 39.78 -53.69 3.30
N ARG A 10 39.54 -54.40 2.18
CA ARG A 10 38.27 -54.65 1.49
C ARG A 10 37.37 -55.61 2.28
N ALA A 11 36.06 -55.47 2.16
CA ALA A 11 35.14 -56.61 2.22
C ALA A 11 34.03 -56.45 1.17
N LEU A 12 33.94 -57.45 0.29
CA LEU A 12 32.91 -57.72 -0.71
C LEU A 12 31.71 -58.42 -0.05
N LEU A 13 30.51 -58.23 -0.62
CA LEU A 13 29.42 -59.22 -0.86
C LEU A 13 28.12 -58.43 -1.11
N ALA A 14 27.68 -58.29 -2.36
CA ALA A 14 26.81 -59.24 -3.07
C ALA A 14 25.42 -59.38 -2.43
N GLY A 15 24.44 -58.72 -3.03
CA GLY A 15 23.01 -58.91 -2.80
C GLY A 15 22.26 -58.57 -4.07
N ALA A 16 21.79 -59.61 -4.75
CA ALA A 16 21.30 -59.60 -6.11
C ALA A 16 19.78 -59.41 -6.21
N LEU A 17 19.38 -58.83 -7.35
CA LEU A 17 18.16 -59.05 -8.14
C LEU A 17 16.75 -58.71 -7.60
N LEU A 18 16.17 -57.69 -8.27
CA LEU A 18 14.94 -57.72 -9.09
C LEU A 18 13.68 -58.36 -8.50
N LEU A 19 12.62 -57.55 -8.34
CA LEU A 19 11.30 -57.87 -8.89
C LEU A 19 10.54 -56.58 -9.27
N LEU A 20 10.10 -56.58 -10.52
CA LEU A 20 9.20 -55.61 -11.14
C LEU A 20 7.86 -55.57 -10.40
N GLY A 21 7.52 -54.39 -9.86
CA GLY A 21 6.16 -54.00 -9.51
C GLY A 21 5.66 -52.95 -10.49
N LEU A 22 5.31 -53.37 -11.70
CA LEU A 22 4.51 -52.57 -12.63
C LEU A 22 3.08 -52.52 -12.09
N SER A 23 2.79 -51.49 -11.28
CA SER A 23 1.41 -51.09 -11.00
C SER A 23 0.97 -50.10 -12.07
N PRO A 24 0.03 -50.45 -12.96
CA PRO A 24 -0.60 -49.50 -13.86
C PRO A 24 -1.59 -48.64 -13.06
N GLY A 25 -1.61 -47.33 -13.32
CA GLY A 25 -2.76 -46.51 -12.99
C GLY A 25 -2.71 -45.73 -11.67
N ALA A 26 -1.61 -45.03 -11.38
CA ALA A 26 -1.76 -43.76 -10.69
C ALA A 26 -2.17 -42.73 -11.76
N ALA A 27 -3.49 -42.55 -11.89
CA ALA A 27 -4.02 -41.42 -12.64
C ALA A 27 -3.29 -40.16 -12.17
N ALA A 28 -2.66 -39.45 -13.12
CA ALA A 28 -2.20 -38.10 -12.86
C ALA A 28 -3.36 -37.35 -12.19
N PRO A 29 -3.15 -36.64 -11.06
CA PRO A 29 -4.21 -35.83 -10.48
C PRO A 29 -4.71 -34.93 -11.61
N GLY A 30 -5.97 -35.15 -11.97
CA GLY A 30 -6.60 -34.53 -13.11
C GLY A 30 -6.36 -33.04 -13.03
N ARG A 31 -5.79 -32.48 -14.10
CA ARG A 31 -5.88 -31.06 -14.37
C ARG A 31 -7.36 -30.68 -14.17
N PRO A 32 -7.70 -29.78 -13.23
CA PRO A 32 -9.08 -29.46 -12.99
C PRO A 32 -9.69 -28.96 -14.31
N PRO A 33 -10.86 -29.46 -14.73
CA PRO A 33 -11.58 -28.91 -15.87
C PRO A 33 -12.15 -27.56 -15.44
N GLY A 34 -11.34 -26.53 -15.57
CA GLY A 34 -11.63 -25.17 -15.13
C GLY A 34 -10.40 -24.31 -15.37
N GLY A 35 -10.09 -24.06 -16.64
CA GLY A 35 -8.98 -23.21 -17.06
C GLY A 35 -9.24 -21.74 -16.72
N GLY A 36 -9.23 -21.42 -15.42
CA GLY A 36 -9.13 -20.05 -14.96
C GLY A 36 -7.80 -19.43 -15.41
N PRO A 37 -7.70 -18.09 -15.39
CA PRO A 37 -6.46 -17.43 -15.74
C PRO A 37 -5.31 -17.85 -14.83
N GLY A 38 -4.09 -17.86 -15.38
CA GLY A 38 -2.90 -18.16 -14.60
C GLY A 38 -2.61 -17.08 -13.57
N TRP A 39 -2.92 -15.82 -13.90
CA TRP A 39 -2.76 -14.66 -13.04
C TRP A 39 -3.48 -13.41 -13.61
N TRP A 40 -3.57 -12.35 -12.81
CA TRP A 40 -4.04 -11.03 -13.23
C TRP A 40 -2.93 -9.99 -13.10
N SER A 41 -2.72 -9.18 -14.14
CA SER A 41 -1.98 -7.93 -13.98
C SER A 41 -2.84 -6.95 -13.19
N VAL A 42 -2.26 -6.35 -12.16
CA VAL A 42 -2.92 -5.34 -11.34
C VAL A 42 -2.20 -4.01 -11.50
N ARG A 43 -2.98 -2.95 -11.68
CA ARG A 43 -2.51 -1.57 -11.59
C ARG A 43 -3.42 -0.79 -10.67
N LEU A 44 -2.84 -0.22 -9.62
CA LEU A 44 -3.50 0.73 -8.73
C LEU A 44 -2.90 2.11 -8.98
N THR A 45 -3.73 3.10 -9.29
CA THR A 45 -3.33 4.51 -9.37
C THR A 45 -4.05 5.28 -8.29
N VAL A 46 -3.31 6.04 -7.48
CA VAL A 46 -3.85 6.87 -6.41
C VAL A 46 -3.45 8.31 -6.66
N SER A 47 -4.43 9.21 -6.65
CA SER A 47 -4.25 10.66 -6.69
C SER A 47 -4.82 11.27 -5.43
N VAL A 48 -4.10 12.23 -4.86
CA VAL A 48 -4.50 12.96 -3.66
C VAL A 48 -4.25 14.44 -3.88
N GLU A 49 -5.26 15.26 -3.57
CA GLU A 49 -5.11 16.71 -3.51
C GLU A 49 -5.58 17.19 -2.14
N GLY A 50 -4.71 17.89 -1.42
CA GLY A 50 -4.97 18.25 -0.04
C GLY A 50 -4.52 19.65 0.34
N ALA A 51 -5.02 20.10 1.48
CA ALA A 51 -4.65 21.36 2.10
C ALA A 51 -4.63 21.23 3.61
N TYR A 52 -3.75 21.97 4.27
CA TYR A 52 -3.65 22.05 5.72
C TYR A 52 -3.48 23.49 6.18
N ARG A 53 -3.78 23.72 7.45
CA ARG A 53 -3.60 25.01 8.11
C ARG A 53 -2.92 24.81 9.46
N LEU A 54 -1.86 25.59 9.70
CA LEU A 54 -1.21 25.70 11.00
C LEU A 54 -1.59 27.06 11.56
N GLY A 55 -2.33 27.07 12.67
CA GLY A 55 -2.78 28.29 13.33
C GLY A 55 -1.77 28.83 14.34
N ASP A 56 -1.95 30.10 14.69
CA ASP A 56 -1.27 30.75 15.80
C ASP A 56 -1.73 30.08 17.11
N GLY A 57 -0.91 29.18 17.66
CA GLY A 57 -1.15 28.68 19.01
C GLY A 57 -1.09 29.83 20.02
N PRO A 58 -1.97 29.87 21.04
CA PRO A 58 -1.89 30.89 22.07
C PRO A 58 -0.51 30.85 22.75
N GLY A 59 0.27 31.91 22.58
CA GLY A 59 1.57 32.12 23.25
C GLY A 59 2.83 31.83 22.43
N THR A 60 2.75 31.40 21.17
CA THR A 60 3.96 31.06 20.39
C THR A 60 4.41 32.12 19.39
N GLY A 61 3.61 33.16 19.11
CA GLY A 61 3.96 34.21 18.14
C GLY A 61 4.27 33.68 16.73
N SER A 62 3.94 32.42 16.45
CA SER A 62 4.20 31.76 15.19
C SER A 62 3.10 32.13 14.21
N LYS A 63 3.50 32.52 13.01
CA LYS A 63 2.62 32.99 11.93
C LYS A 63 1.75 31.87 11.39
N ALA A 64 0.53 32.19 11.01
CA ALA A 64 -0.35 31.29 10.28
C ALA A 64 0.33 30.78 9.00
N VAL A 65 0.34 29.45 8.85
CA VAL A 65 0.84 28.76 7.65
C VAL A 65 -0.33 28.04 7.01
N THR A 66 -0.52 28.25 5.72
CA THR A 66 -1.44 27.46 4.91
C THR A 66 -0.63 26.69 3.88
N GLY A 67 -0.91 25.41 3.70
CA GLY A 67 -0.23 24.62 2.69
C GLY A 67 -1.18 23.79 1.85
N THR A 68 -0.72 23.42 0.67
CA THR A 68 -1.41 22.57 -0.30
C THR A 68 -0.46 21.51 -0.82
N TYR A 69 -0.96 20.32 -1.07
CA TYR A 69 -0.18 19.23 -1.65
C TYR A 69 -0.95 18.50 -2.74
N ALA A 70 -0.19 17.98 -3.71
CA ALA A 70 -0.72 17.06 -4.70
C ALA A 70 0.23 15.87 -4.84
N TYR A 71 -0.36 14.69 -4.86
CA TYR A 71 0.33 13.42 -4.99
C TYR A 71 -0.35 12.57 -6.05
N ARG A 72 0.44 11.91 -6.89
CA ARG A 72 -0.04 10.84 -7.76
C ARG A 72 1.00 9.74 -7.85
N ALA A 73 0.60 8.51 -7.62
CA ALA A 73 1.47 7.36 -7.82
C ALA A 73 0.73 6.19 -8.46
N ARG A 74 1.53 5.27 -9.00
CA ARG A 74 1.08 4.05 -9.62
C ARG A 74 1.82 2.87 -9.04
N TRP A 75 1.07 1.91 -8.52
CA TRP A 75 1.54 0.60 -8.13
C TRP A 75 1.20 -0.42 -9.23
N GLU A 76 2.15 -1.26 -9.61
CA GLU A 76 1.94 -2.35 -10.56
C GLU A 76 2.43 -3.69 -9.98
N GLY A 77 1.64 -4.74 -10.22
CA GLY A 77 1.94 -6.07 -9.73
C GLY A 77 1.09 -7.15 -10.40
N ARG A 78 1.05 -8.32 -9.75
CA ARG A 78 0.27 -9.48 -10.19
C ARG A 78 -0.49 -10.08 -9.02
N LEU A 79 -1.65 -10.62 -9.32
CA LEU A 79 -2.40 -11.52 -8.45
C LEU A 79 -2.34 -12.91 -9.04
N GLU A 80 -1.86 -13.87 -8.26
CA GLU A 80 -1.87 -15.30 -8.62
C GLU A 80 -2.88 -16.01 -7.71
N PRO A 81 -3.72 -16.92 -8.24
CA PRO A 81 -4.60 -17.71 -7.39
C PRO A 81 -3.80 -18.56 -6.40
N ASP A 82 -4.19 -18.53 -5.12
CA ASP A 82 -3.66 -19.43 -4.09
C ASP A 82 -4.80 -19.96 -3.22
N GLN A 83 -5.33 -21.11 -3.63
CA GLN A 83 -6.49 -21.76 -3.01
C GLN A 83 -7.69 -20.81 -2.90
N ASP A 84 -7.97 -20.32 -1.68
CA ASP A 84 -9.09 -19.43 -1.38
C ASP A 84 -8.71 -17.93 -1.40
N ASP A 85 -7.43 -17.59 -1.61
CA ASP A 85 -6.92 -16.22 -1.63
C ASP A 85 -5.97 -15.97 -2.82
N PHE A 86 -5.14 -14.93 -2.72
CA PHE A 86 -4.19 -14.52 -3.74
C PHE A 86 -2.76 -14.38 -3.20
N LEU A 87 -1.79 -14.79 -4.02
CA LEU A 87 -0.43 -14.28 -3.90
C LEU A 87 -0.34 -12.92 -4.59
N LEU A 88 0.00 -11.89 -3.83
CA LEU A 88 0.26 -10.56 -4.34
C LEU A 88 1.75 -10.39 -4.65
N VAL A 89 2.08 -10.24 -5.92
CA VAL A 89 3.46 -10.02 -6.38
C VAL A 89 3.63 -8.56 -6.78
N HIS A 90 4.40 -7.80 -5.99
CA HIS A 90 4.80 -6.44 -6.36
C HIS A 90 5.84 -6.46 -7.48
N LEU A 91 5.65 -5.62 -8.50
CA LEU A 91 6.62 -5.46 -9.57
C LEU A 91 7.30 -4.09 -9.52
N LYS A 92 6.52 -3.01 -9.37
CA LYS A 92 7.07 -1.66 -9.21
C LYS A 92 6.05 -0.68 -8.64
N THR A 93 6.56 0.37 -8.03
CA THR A 93 5.82 1.57 -7.67
C THR A 93 6.50 2.77 -8.31
N GLU A 94 5.72 3.71 -8.83
CA GLU A 94 6.21 4.92 -9.49
C GLU A 94 5.42 6.13 -9.00
N VAL A 95 6.11 7.10 -8.41
CA VAL A 95 5.54 8.41 -8.09
C VAL A 95 5.53 9.24 -9.35
N LEU A 96 4.33 9.61 -9.81
CA LEU A 96 4.08 10.35 -11.05
C LEU A 96 3.99 11.86 -10.81
N GLU A 97 3.54 12.26 -9.61
CA GLU A 97 3.44 13.65 -9.19
C GLU A 97 3.65 13.71 -7.67
N TRP A 98 4.49 14.65 -7.22
CA TRP A 98 4.58 15.02 -5.83
C TRP A 98 4.99 16.49 -5.73
N ARG A 99 4.12 17.31 -5.13
CA ARG A 99 4.37 18.73 -4.90
C ARG A 99 3.73 19.16 -3.60
N LEU A 100 4.43 20.04 -2.90
CA LEU A 100 3.99 20.66 -1.66
C LEU A 100 4.28 22.16 -1.77
N SER A 101 3.28 22.97 -1.41
CA SER A 101 3.40 24.42 -1.39
C SER A 101 2.89 24.98 -0.07
N GLU A 102 3.61 25.96 0.46
CA GLU A 102 3.28 26.66 1.69
C GLU A 102 3.26 28.16 1.48
N ARG A 103 2.24 28.78 2.06
CA ARG A 103 2.09 30.23 2.17
C ARG A 103 2.11 30.62 3.64
N THR A 104 3.02 31.50 4.00
CA THR A 104 3.08 32.15 5.32
C THR A 104 2.78 33.63 5.15
N GLU A 105 1.85 34.15 5.96
CA GLU A 105 1.49 35.56 5.99
C GLU A 105 2.01 36.24 7.25
N SER A 106 2.55 37.44 7.11
CA SER A 106 3.18 38.20 8.18
C SER A 106 2.98 39.70 7.98
N GLY A 107 1.82 40.23 8.39
CA GLY A 107 1.45 41.60 8.04
C GLY A 107 1.46 41.76 6.51
N ASP A 108 2.19 42.76 6.00
CA ASP A 108 2.27 43.03 4.56
C ASP A 108 3.22 42.10 3.79
N ARG A 109 3.88 41.15 4.46
CA ARG A 109 4.82 40.21 3.81
C ARG A 109 4.18 38.84 3.64
N MET A 110 4.17 38.37 2.39
CA MET A 110 3.81 37.01 2.00
C MET A 110 5.06 36.24 1.58
N THR A 111 5.25 35.04 2.11
CA THR A 111 6.27 34.09 1.64
C THR A 111 5.56 32.87 1.07
N LEU A 112 5.90 32.52 -0.17
CA LEU A 112 5.45 31.32 -0.84
C LEU A 112 6.65 30.40 -1.04
N VAL A 113 6.53 29.16 -0.58
CA VAL A 113 7.49 28.09 -0.84
C VAL A 113 6.77 27.03 -1.64
N GLU A 114 7.39 26.57 -2.70
CA GLU A 114 6.97 25.39 -3.46
C GLU A 114 8.19 24.51 -3.60
N THR A 115 8.05 23.22 -3.30
CA THR A 115 9.17 22.29 -3.37
C THR A 115 8.72 20.90 -3.80
N THR A 116 9.64 20.22 -4.50
CA THR A 116 9.60 18.81 -4.84
C THR A 116 10.69 18.03 -4.11
N ASP A 117 11.48 18.69 -3.25
CA ASP A 117 12.67 18.12 -2.61
C ASP A 117 12.34 17.36 -1.32
N VAL A 118 11.07 17.40 -0.89
CA VAL A 118 10.58 16.57 0.21
C VAL A 118 10.36 15.15 -0.31
N PRO A 119 10.86 14.11 0.38
CA PRO A 119 10.59 12.73 0.00
C PRO A 119 9.09 12.48 -0.19
N ALA A 120 8.72 11.93 -1.34
CA ALA A 120 7.34 11.54 -1.59
C ALA A 120 6.96 10.36 -0.70
N PRO A 121 5.69 10.26 -0.25
CA PRO A 121 5.23 9.05 0.39
C PRO A 121 5.17 7.88 -0.60
N ASP A 122 5.38 6.67 -0.09
CA ASP A 122 5.37 5.43 -0.87
C ASP A 122 3.95 4.87 -0.96
N LEU A 123 3.48 4.56 -2.17
CA LEU A 123 2.24 3.82 -2.36
C LEU A 123 2.47 2.32 -2.17
N CYS A 124 1.88 1.78 -1.12
CA CYS A 124 1.88 0.35 -0.79
C CYS A 124 0.49 -0.24 -1.02
N LEU A 125 0.42 -1.35 -1.77
CA LEU A 125 -0.74 -2.24 -1.77
C LEU A 125 -0.40 -3.37 -0.80
N ASN A 126 -1.06 -3.38 0.36
CA ASN A 126 -0.69 -4.22 1.50
C ASN A 126 -1.15 -5.66 1.29
N TYR A 127 -2.41 -5.83 0.90
CA TYR A 127 -2.99 -7.13 0.61
C TYR A 127 -4.21 -7.00 -0.30
N VAL A 128 -4.66 -8.14 -0.81
CA VAL A 128 -5.91 -8.27 -1.55
C VAL A 128 -6.68 -9.43 -0.95
N LEU A 129 -7.91 -9.18 -0.45
CA LEU A 129 -8.74 -10.22 0.19
C LEU A 129 -9.96 -10.54 -0.66
N ARG A 130 -10.35 -11.82 -0.66
CA ARG A 130 -11.56 -12.31 -1.31
C ARG A 130 -12.56 -12.87 -0.29
N ASP A 131 -13.81 -12.41 -0.35
CA ASP A 131 -14.91 -12.90 0.50
C ASP A 131 -15.99 -13.68 -0.29
N GLY A 132 -15.60 -14.25 -1.43
CA GLY A 132 -16.46 -14.96 -2.37
C GLY A 132 -17.25 -14.04 -3.31
N LYS A 133 -17.78 -12.92 -2.81
CA LYS A 133 -18.59 -11.97 -3.62
C LYS A 133 -17.78 -10.78 -4.10
N THR A 134 -16.76 -10.39 -3.36
CA THR A 134 -15.97 -9.21 -3.59
C THR A 134 -14.48 -9.49 -3.45
N VAL A 135 -13.69 -8.55 -3.94
CA VAL A 135 -12.23 -8.51 -3.85
C VAL A 135 -11.86 -7.12 -3.33
N GLU A 136 -11.31 -7.07 -2.13
CA GLU A 136 -10.90 -5.82 -1.47
C GLU A 136 -9.40 -5.61 -1.64
N PHE A 137 -9.01 -4.40 -2.05
CA PHE A 137 -7.62 -3.98 -2.22
C PHE A 137 -7.26 -3.05 -1.08
N ASP A 138 -6.44 -3.54 -0.15
CA ASP A 138 -5.96 -2.74 0.98
C ASP A 138 -4.67 -2.03 0.62
N PHE A 139 -4.62 -0.72 0.82
CA PHE A 139 -3.49 0.10 0.43
C PHE A 139 -3.27 1.27 1.40
N GLY A 140 -2.04 1.76 1.44
CA GLY A 140 -1.67 2.93 2.22
C GLY A 140 -0.63 3.79 1.51
N LEU A 141 -0.60 5.07 1.86
CA LEU A 141 0.55 5.92 1.61
C LEU A 141 1.44 5.91 2.85
N GLU A 142 2.60 5.29 2.73
CA GLU A 142 3.62 5.21 3.77
C GLU A 142 4.59 6.38 3.68
N GLY A 143 5.15 6.76 4.82
CA GLY A 143 6.05 7.89 4.92
C GLY A 143 5.49 9.02 5.78
N ALA A 144 6.41 9.78 6.36
CA ALA A 144 6.08 10.94 7.16
C ALA A 144 6.38 12.19 6.36
N VAL A 145 5.34 12.94 5.97
CA VAL A 145 5.52 14.25 5.32
C VAL A 145 5.51 15.32 6.41
N PRO A 146 6.67 15.88 6.79
CA PRO A 146 6.75 16.87 7.84
C PRO A 146 6.19 18.22 7.37
N VAL A 147 5.42 18.87 8.23
CA VAL A 147 4.94 20.24 8.03
C VAL A 147 5.14 21.06 9.31
N PRO A 148 5.40 22.38 9.22
CA PRO A 148 5.60 23.12 7.98
C PRO A 148 6.98 22.87 7.34
N LEU A 149 7.09 23.12 6.03
CA LEU A 149 8.32 22.95 5.23
C LEU A 149 9.49 23.77 5.78
N LEU A 150 9.24 25.04 6.10
CA LEU A 150 10.28 25.97 6.57
C LEU A 150 10.69 25.71 8.03
N ASN A 151 9.96 24.89 8.77
CA ASN A 151 10.26 24.55 10.15
C ASN A 151 9.79 23.13 10.49
N ALA A 152 10.38 22.13 9.83
CA ALA A 152 10.07 20.71 10.05
C ALA A 152 10.31 20.25 11.51
N ALA A 153 11.08 21.02 12.30
CA ALA A 153 11.30 20.76 13.72
C ALA A 153 10.03 20.90 14.58
N ALA A 154 8.94 21.45 14.05
CA ALA A 154 7.63 21.47 14.70
C ALA A 154 7.04 20.06 14.90
N GLY A 155 7.55 19.04 14.19
CA GLY A 155 7.17 17.64 14.37
C GLY A 155 5.77 17.26 13.90
N LEU A 156 5.02 18.20 13.30
CA LEU A 156 3.72 17.93 12.72
C LEU A 156 3.87 17.17 11.40
N ARG A 157 2.87 16.34 11.09
CA ARG A 157 2.86 15.48 9.92
C ARG A 157 1.49 15.50 9.27
N LEU A 158 1.48 15.40 7.94
CA LEU A 158 0.24 15.19 7.20
C LEU A 158 -0.34 13.80 7.50
N THR A 159 -1.66 13.71 7.53
CA THR A 159 -2.40 12.46 7.62
C THR A 159 -2.67 11.94 6.23
N LEU A 160 -1.89 10.97 5.78
CA LEU A 160 -2.02 10.45 4.43
C LEU A 160 -3.11 9.38 4.29
N PRO A 161 -3.71 9.25 3.09
CA PRO A 161 -4.67 8.21 2.77
C PRO A 161 -4.23 6.79 3.10
N ARG A 162 -5.17 6.04 3.65
CA ARG A 162 -5.08 4.60 3.91
C ARG A 162 -6.47 3.98 3.88
N THR A 163 -6.55 2.67 3.62
CA THR A 163 -7.78 1.89 3.67
C THR A 163 -8.26 1.67 5.13
N ALA A 164 -9.51 1.23 5.27
CA ALA A 164 -10.28 1.19 6.51
C ALA A 164 -9.75 0.23 7.61
N THR A 165 -8.67 -0.49 7.34
CA THR A 165 -8.17 -1.53 8.24
C THR A 165 -7.48 -0.89 9.44
N THR A 166 -8.17 -0.88 10.58
CA THR A 166 -7.59 -0.46 11.86
C THR A 166 -6.84 -1.65 12.45
N PRO A 167 -5.52 -1.57 12.70
CA PRO A 167 -4.82 -2.60 13.44
C PRO A 167 -5.46 -2.73 14.83
N GLU A 168 -5.77 -3.94 15.27
CA GLU A 168 -6.26 -4.19 16.62
C GLU A 168 -5.30 -3.56 17.65
N GLY A 169 -5.83 -2.73 18.56
CA GLY A 169 -5.06 -2.11 19.64
C GLY A 169 -4.60 -0.66 19.43
N PHE A 170 -4.89 -0.02 18.29
CA PHE A 170 -4.66 1.43 18.16
C PHE A 170 -5.78 2.23 18.85
N ALA A 171 -5.45 2.90 19.95
CA ALA A 171 -6.36 3.74 20.74
C ALA A 171 -6.61 5.15 20.14
N GLY A 172 -6.18 5.39 18.91
CA GLY A 172 -6.48 6.61 18.15
C GLY A 172 -7.52 6.31 17.08
N GLY A 173 -8.48 7.21 16.87
CA GLY A 173 -9.44 7.08 15.77
C GLY A 173 -8.69 6.82 14.46
N GLY A 174 -9.05 5.73 13.77
CA GLY A 174 -8.46 5.39 12.48
C GLY A 174 -8.70 6.49 11.44
N TYR A 175 -8.07 6.36 10.27
CA TYR A 175 -8.27 7.32 9.17
C TYR A 175 -9.76 7.53 8.85
N ASP A 176 -10.58 6.50 9.00
CA ASP A 176 -12.04 6.55 8.79
C ASP A 176 -12.76 7.62 9.62
N ALA A 177 -12.21 7.99 10.79
CA ALA A 177 -12.79 9.01 11.64
C ALA A 177 -12.83 10.41 10.99
N GLY A 178 -11.97 10.66 10.00
CA GLY A 178 -11.96 11.90 9.23
C GLY A 178 -12.70 11.82 7.90
N LEU A 179 -13.31 10.69 7.53
CA LEU A 179 -14.07 10.61 6.28
C LEU A 179 -15.33 11.48 6.35
N THR A 180 -15.44 12.43 5.41
CA THR A 180 -16.60 13.32 5.32
C THR A 180 -17.54 12.91 4.18
N LYS A 181 -17.02 12.24 3.14
CA LYS A 181 -17.80 11.78 1.99
C LYS A 181 -17.15 10.60 1.30
N GLY A 182 -17.97 9.69 0.76
CA GLY A 182 -17.50 8.52 0.03
C GLY A 182 -17.05 7.41 0.97
N SER A 183 -16.17 6.55 0.48
CA SER A 183 -15.56 5.46 1.27
C SER A 183 -14.14 5.25 0.79
N ASN A 184 -13.21 5.08 1.73
CA ASN A 184 -11.83 4.68 1.47
C ASN A 184 -11.67 3.16 1.24
N ARG A 185 -12.77 2.41 1.09
CA ARG A 185 -12.73 0.99 0.73
C ARG A 185 -12.67 0.82 -0.78
N VAL A 186 -11.65 0.09 -1.26
CA VAL A 186 -11.45 -0.21 -2.68
C VAL A 186 -11.87 -1.65 -2.94
N VAL A 187 -13.14 -1.82 -3.30
CA VAL A 187 -13.78 -3.14 -3.41
C VAL A 187 -14.33 -3.36 -4.82
N LEU A 188 -13.93 -4.47 -5.43
CA LEU A 188 -14.39 -4.91 -6.74
C LEU A 188 -15.34 -6.10 -6.59
N PRO A 189 -16.39 -6.23 -7.44
CA PRO A 189 -17.13 -7.48 -7.53
C PRO A 189 -16.22 -8.64 -7.96
N ALA A 190 -16.33 -9.82 -7.34
CA ALA A 190 -15.53 -10.98 -7.71
C ALA A 190 -15.70 -11.41 -9.18
N GLY A 191 -16.86 -11.10 -9.78
CA GLY A 191 -17.10 -11.30 -11.21
C GLY A 191 -16.17 -10.49 -12.12
N ASP A 192 -15.51 -9.44 -11.63
CA ASP A 192 -14.53 -8.66 -12.39
C ASP A 192 -13.23 -9.46 -12.66
N LEU A 193 -12.89 -10.44 -11.80
CA LEU A 193 -11.77 -11.37 -12.05
C LEU A 193 -12.00 -12.27 -13.27
N GLY A 194 -13.26 -12.56 -13.60
CA GLY A 194 -13.62 -13.35 -14.77
C GLY A 194 -13.57 -12.55 -16.08
N ARG A 195 -13.38 -11.23 -16.03
CA ARG A 195 -13.34 -10.37 -17.22
C ARG A 195 -11.93 -10.33 -17.80
N ARG A 196 -11.83 -10.22 -19.13
CA ARG A 196 -10.54 -10.00 -19.82
C ARG A 196 -9.84 -8.75 -19.29
N ARG A 197 -10.61 -7.69 -19.04
CA ARG A 197 -10.18 -6.44 -18.40
C ARG A 197 -11.30 -5.91 -17.53
N ALA A 198 -10.95 -5.37 -16.37
CA ALA A 198 -11.86 -4.63 -15.49
C ALA A 198 -11.16 -3.37 -14.98
N GLU A 199 -11.91 -2.28 -14.85
CA GLU A 199 -11.43 -1.03 -14.26
C GLU A 199 -12.53 -0.45 -13.38
N ARG A 200 -12.14 0.02 -12.20
CA ARG A 200 -13.03 0.67 -11.23
C ARG A 200 -12.34 1.90 -10.64
N ALA A 201 -13.13 2.96 -10.48
CA ALA A 201 -12.70 4.20 -9.86
C ALA A 201 -13.44 4.41 -8.54
N PHE A 202 -12.73 4.94 -7.56
CA PHE A 202 -13.20 5.21 -6.20
C PHE A 202 -12.77 6.62 -5.82
N SER A 203 -13.57 7.29 -4.99
CA SER A 203 -13.24 8.63 -4.49
C SER A 203 -13.85 8.88 -3.12
N TRP A 204 -13.11 9.59 -2.28
CA TRP A 204 -13.58 10.05 -0.98
C TRP A 204 -12.96 11.39 -0.61
N GLU A 205 -13.59 12.06 0.33
CA GLU A 205 -13.11 13.28 0.95
C GLU A 205 -12.85 13.00 2.43
N TRP A 206 -11.76 13.57 2.94
CA TRP A 206 -11.30 13.40 4.31
C TRP A 206 -10.98 14.77 4.92
N GLU A 207 -11.34 14.98 6.18
CA GLU A 207 -11.07 16.20 6.92
C GLU A 207 -10.87 15.90 8.42
N THR A 208 -9.93 16.61 9.04
CA THR A 208 -9.81 16.70 10.49
C THR A 208 -9.83 18.15 10.94
N ALA A 209 -10.53 18.42 12.04
CA ALA A 209 -10.55 19.74 12.67
C ALA A 209 -9.24 20.07 13.43
N GLY A 210 -8.28 19.14 13.49
CA GLY A 210 -7.02 19.30 14.20
C GLY A 210 -7.07 18.83 15.67
N PRO A 211 -6.14 19.25 16.54
CA PRO A 211 -6.08 18.82 17.94
C PRO A 211 -7.36 19.16 18.70
N GLN A 212 -8.08 18.13 19.15
CA GLN A 212 -9.09 18.23 20.19
C GLN A 212 -8.44 17.97 21.55
N SER A 213 -8.82 18.76 22.56
CA SER A 213 -8.23 18.76 23.90
C SER A 213 -7.94 17.35 24.43
N GLY A 214 -6.66 17.05 24.66
CA GLY A 214 -6.20 15.80 25.28
C GLY A 214 -5.59 14.75 24.34
N VAL A 215 -5.68 14.91 23.01
CA VAL A 215 -5.05 14.02 22.03
C VAL A 215 -4.19 14.84 21.06
N PRO A 216 -2.90 14.52 20.88
CA PRO A 216 -2.09 15.16 19.85
C PRO A 216 -2.56 14.67 18.46
N LEU A 217 -3.62 15.29 17.94
CA LEU A 217 -3.95 15.19 16.52
C LEU A 217 -3.10 16.19 15.74
N GLY A 218 -2.79 15.84 14.49
CA GLY A 218 -2.10 16.70 13.53
C GLY A 218 -2.87 18.00 13.23
N PRO A 219 -2.35 18.84 12.32
CA PRO A 219 -3.00 20.10 12.01
C PRO A 219 -4.39 19.89 11.38
N PRO A 220 -5.27 20.91 11.44
CA PRO A 220 -6.44 20.95 10.57
C PRO A 220 -6.03 20.68 9.12
N GLU A 221 -6.62 19.65 8.53
CA GLU A 221 -6.22 19.11 7.24
C GLU A 221 -7.45 18.58 6.52
N ARG A 222 -7.47 18.72 5.20
CA ARG A 222 -8.46 18.11 4.32
C ARG A 222 -7.82 17.61 3.04
N HIS A 223 -8.35 16.55 2.45
CA HIS A 223 -7.95 16.10 1.13
C HIS A 223 -9.03 15.30 0.41
N GLU A 224 -8.98 15.35 -0.92
CA GLU A 224 -9.75 14.50 -1.82
C GLU A 224 -8.83 13.39 -2.36
N VAL A 225 -9.34 12.16 -2.38
CA VAL A 225 -8.61 11.01 -2.92
C VAL A 225 -9.37 10.42 -4.10
N LYS A 226 -8.62 9.99 -5.11
CA LYS A 226 -9.10 9.17 -6.23
C LYS A 226 -8.23 7.94 -6.36
N ALA A 227 -8.84 6.77 -6.32
CA ALA A 227 -8.16 5.50 -6.56
C ALA A 227 -8.76 4.82 -7.80
N VAL A 228 -7.91 4.29 -8.67
CA VAL A 228 -8.32 3.51 -9.84
C VAL A 228 -7.61 2.18 -9.82
N VAL A 229 -8.39 1.09 -9.80
CA VAL A 229 -7.88 -0.28 -9.91
C VAL A 229 -8.22 -0.81 -11.29
N ALA A 230 -7.18 -1.24 -12.01
CA ALA A 230 -7.31 -1.94 -13.28
C ALA A 230 -6.75 -3.37 -13.15
N LEU A 231 -7.56 -4.33 -13.59
CA LEU A 231 -7.24 -5.75 -13.67
C LEU A 231 -7.21 -6.20 -15.13
N ALA A 232 -6.18 -6.96 -15.51
CA ALA A 232 -6.12 -7.58 -16.82
C ALA A 232 -5.74 -9.05 -16.68
N MET A 233 -6.59 -9.92 -17.23
CA MET A 233 -6.37 -11.36 -17.28
C MET A 233 -5.19 -11.71 -18.18
N ARG A 234 -4.35 -12.68 -17.78
CA ARG A 234 -3.14 -13.08 -18.50
C ARG A 234 -3.00 -14.58 -18.64
#